data_AF-A0A927BHZ8-F1
#
_entry.id   AF-A0A927BHZ8-F1
#
_cell.length_a   1.000
_cell.length_b   1.000
_cell.length_c   1.000
_cell.angle_alpha   90.00
_cell.angle_beta   90.00
_cell.angle_gamma   90.00
#
_symmetry.space_group_name_H-M   'P 1'
#
loop_
_entity.id
_entity.type
_entity.pdbx_description
1 polymer ?
#
loop_
_entity_poly.entity_id
_entity_poly.type
_entity_poly.pdbx_seq_one_letter_code
_entity_poly.pdbx_strand_id
1 'polypeptide(L)'
;MNHLTDLTAVPDLAPLTHPKLRSVVAVPRSAPPRPLDLRVRAQRIQIDELVVDDPHQVLAHAQQAALDDPDMAAQFGHGPMDTMSLSEAAALLCALYDTDALTTMGLRLTRETTRVSASNQQSEPVSLVRTTTVEGHD
;
A
#
# COMPACT_ATOMS: atom_id res chain seq x y z
N MET A 1 -6.72 -42.25 39.79
CA MET A 1 -6.84 -42.31 38.32
C MET A 1 -8.23 -41.83 37.97
N ASN A 2 -8.38 -40.54 37.67
CA ASN A 2 -9.65 -39.97 37.23
C ASN A 2 -9.38 -39.28 35.89
N HIS A 3 -9.96 -39.81 34.82
CA HIS A 3 -9.89 -39.29 33.45
C HIS A 3 -11.26 -38.75 33.04
N LEU A 4 -11.23 -37.68 32.23
CA LEU A 4 -12.28 -37.13 31.34
C LEU A 4 -13.52 -36.59 32.08
N THR A 5 -14.02 -35.39 31.84
CA THR A 5 -14.26 -34.56 30.64
C THR A 5 -14.46 -33.13 31.19
N ASP A 6 -14.11 -32.01 30.55
CA ASP A 6 -14.81 -31.46 29.39
C ASP A 6 -14.06 -30.16 29.01
N LEU A 7 -13.62 -30.05 27.76
CA LEU A 7 -12.97 -28.87 27.19
C LEU A 7 -14.04 -27.89 26.73
N THR A 8 -14.55 -27.10 27.66
CA THR A 8 -15.29 -25.88 27.33
C THR A 8 -14.71 -24.72 28.14
N ALA A 9 -13.63 -24.12 27.63
CA ALA A 9 -13.10 -22.88 28.15
C ALA A 9 -12.82 -21.96 26.98
N VAL A 10 -13.83 -21.17 26.62
CA VAL A 10 -13.66 -19.87 25.98
C VAL A 10 -12.95 -19.01 27.02
N PRO A 11 -11.68 -18.56 26.82
CA PRO A 11 -11.13 -17.56 27.70
C PRO A 11 -11.75 -16.22 27.30
N ASP A 12 -12.85 -15.94 28.00
CA ASP A 12 -13.21 -14.67 28.61
C ASP A 12 -12.22 -13.54 28.31
N LEU A 13 -12.75 -12.48 27.69
CA LEU A 13 -12.07 -11.24 27.35
C LEU A 13 -11.35 -10.67 28.59
N ALA A 14 -10.05 -10.95 28.70
CA ALA A 14 -9.21 -10.31 29.69
C ALA A 14 -9.30 -8.78 29.51
N PRO A 15 -9.60 -8.01 30.57
CA PRO A 15 -9.70 -6.56 30.48
C PRO A 15 -8.38 -5.99 29.98
N LEU A 16 -8.43 -5.26 28.87
CA LEU A 16 -7.29 -4.51 28.35
C LEU A 16 -6.86 -3.51 29.42
N THR A 17 -5.83 -3.87 30.17
CA THR A 17 -5.26 -3.00 31.19
C THR A 17 -4.50 -1.91 30.45
N HIS A 18 -5.12 -0.75 30.30
CA HIS A 18 -4.47 0.39 29.65
C HIS A 18 -3.20 0.76 30.44
N PRO A 19 -2.02 0.83 29.80
CA PRO A 19 -0.83 1.30 30.48
C PRO A 19 -1.04 2.78 30.84
N LYS A 20 -1.05 3.08 32.15
CA LYS A 20 -1.08 4.46 32.65
C LYS A 20 0.22 5.15 32.26
N LEU A 21 0.20 5.89 31.15
CA LEU A 21 1.29 6.80 30.79
C LEU A 21 1.31 7.95 31.80
N ARG A 22 2.32 7.98 32.68
CA ARG A 22 2.62 9.17 33.47
C ARG A 22 3.13 10.25 32.49
N SER A 23 2.35 11.31 32.31
CA SER A 23 2.80 12.50 31.57
C SER A 23 3.95 13.14 32.34
N VAL A 24 5.18 12.88 31.90
CA VAL A 24 6.35 13.63 32.32
C VAL A 24 6.41 14.84 31.39
N VAL A 25 5.92 15.99 31.85
CA VAL A 25 6.25 17.27 31.21
C VAL A 25 7.72 17.55 31.55
N ALA A 26 8.63 16.95 30.78
CA ALA A 26 10.00 17.40 30.73
C ALA A 26 9.99 18.74 30.02
N VAL A 27 10.51 19.80 30.67
CA VAL A 27 10.85 21.05 29.99
C VAL A 27 11.68 20.67 28.75
N PRO A 28 11.27 21.06 27.52
CA PRO A 28 12.03 20.72 26.33
C PRO A 28 13.45 21.26 26.50
N ARG A 29 14.42 20.36 26.64
CA ARG A 29 15.83 20.75 26.63
C ARG A 29 16.09 21.37 25.27
N SER A 30 16.43 22.65 25.23
CA SER A 30 16.73 23.37 23.98
C SER A 30 17.76 22.57 23.19
N ALA A 31 17.32 21.89 22.14
CA ALA A 31 18.21 21.28 21.19
C ALA A 31 19.04 22.42 20.55
N PRO A 32 20.34 22.20 20.29
CA PRO A 32 21.11 23.19 19.56
C PRO A 32 20.40 23.53 18.24
N PRO A 33 20.42 24.80 17.78
CA PRO A 33 19.73 25.20 16.57
C PRO A 33 20.32 24.42 15.39
N ARG A 34 19.60 23.39 14.94
CA ARG A 34 19.94 22.66 13.73
C ARG A 34 19.28 23.37 12.55
N PRO A 35 20.00 23.64 11.46
CA PRO A 35 19.40 24.19 10.26
C PRO A 35 18.30 23.26 9.77
N LEU A 36 17.20 23.84 9.27
CA LEU A 36 16.08 23.08 8.73
C LEU A 36 16.52 22.43 7.41
N ASP A 37 16.44 21.10 7.34
CA ASP A 37 16.78 20.36 6.12
C ASP A 37 15.67 20.50 5.07
N LEU A 38 15.87 21.44 4.14
CA LEU A 38 14.94 21.75 3.05
C LEU A 38 15.23 20.95 1.76
N ARG A 39 16.08 19.93 1.81
CA ARG A 39 16.45 19.17 0.61
C ARG A 39 15.24 18.44 0.02
N VAL A 40 15.06 18.62 -1.29
CA VAL A 40 13.98 17.99 -2.03
C VAL A 40 14.47 16.68 -2.65
N ARG A 41 13.76 15.58 -2.39
CA ARG A 41 14.08 14.27 -2.96
C ARG A 41 13.20 14.02 -4.19
N ALA A 42 13.83 13.79 -5.34
CA ALA A 42 13.15 13.30 -6.53
C ALA A 42 13.21 11.77 -6.55
N GLN A 43 12.07 11.12 -6.80
CA GLN A 43 11.97 9.67 -6.96
C GLN A 43 11.45 9.38 -8.36
N ARG A 44 12.09 8.44 -9.05
CA ARG A 44 11.56 7.92 -10.31
C ARG A 44 10.64 6.75 -9.98
N ILE A 45 9.40 6.83 -10.42
CA ILE A 45 8.41 5.77 -10.23
C ILE A 45 8.13 5.17 -11.61
N GLN A 46 8.11 3.85 -11.69
CA GLN A 46 7.68 3.13 -12.89
C GLN A 46 6.26 2.66 -12.63
N ILE A 47 5.38 2.95 -13.56
CA ILE A 47 3.97 2.58 -13.48
C ILE A 47 3.73 1.66 -14.68
N ASP A 48 3.45 0.41 -14.38
CA ASP A 48 3.02 -0.53 -15.38
C ASP A 48 1.49 -0.41 -15.48
N GLU A 49 1.00 -0.04 -16.66
CA GLU A 49 -0.41 0.07 -16.97
C GLU A 49 -0.86 -1.21 -17.70
N LEU A 50 -2.00 -1.76 -17.31
CA LEU A 50 -2.56 -2.94 -17.94
C LEU A 50 -3.73 -2.53 -18.83
N VAL A 51 -3.58 -2.75 -20.13
CA VAL A 51 -4.59 -2.44 -21.14
C VAL A 51 -5.31 -3.72 -21.53
N VAL A 52 -6.64 -3.67 -21.53
CA VAL A 52 -7.49 -4.75 -22.02
C VAL A 52 -7.79 -4.50 -23.51
N ASP A 53 -7.31 -5.36 -24.39
CA ASP A 53 -7.59 -5.30 -25.83
C ASP A 53 -8.92 -5.99 -26.18
N ASP A 54 -9.22 -7.14 -25.56
CA ASP A 54 -10.50 -7.85 -25.72
C ASP A 54 -11.11 -8.23 -24.35
N PRO A 55 -12.15 -7.50 -23.88
CA PRO A 55 -12.73 -7.74 -22.56
C PRO A 55 -13.51 -9.06 -22.47
N HIS A 56 -14.10 -9.54 -23.57
CA HIS A 56 -14.87 -10.78 -23.55
C HIS A 56 -13.95 -11.99 -23.45
N GLN A 57 -12.85 -11.95 -24.20
CA GLN A 57 -11.81 -12.97 -24.14
C GLN A 57 -11.18 -13.05 -22.74
N VAL A 58 -10.83 -11.90 -22.13
CA VAL A 58 -10.28 -11.83 -20.77
C VAL A 58 -11.22 -12.44 -19.75
N LEU A 59 -12.51 -12.10 -19.79
CA LEU A 59 -13.51 -12.66 -18.87
C LEU A 59 -13.65 -14.17 -19.04
N ALA A 60 -13.67 -14.69 -20.27
CA ALA A 60 -13.78 -16.11 -20.53
C ALA A 60 -12.57 -16.90 -19.98
N HIS A 61 -11.36 -16.39 -20.22
CA HIS A 61 -10.14 -17.02 -19.70
C HIS A 61 -10.05 -16.93 -18.17
N ALA A 62 -10.45 -15.81 -17.58
CA ALA A 62 -10.44 -15.66 -16.13
C ALA A 62 -11.47 -16.56 -15.44
N GLN A 63 -12.64 -16.76 -16.04
CA GLN A 63 -13.63 -17.74 -15.56
C GLN A 63 -13.07 -19.16 -15.62
N GLN A 64 -12.42 -19.53 -16.72
CA GLN A 64 -11.77 -20.83 -16.83
C GLN A 64 -10.66 -21.00 -15.78
N ALA A 65 -9.81 -19.99 -15.60
CA ALA A 65 -8.75 -20.00 -14.60
C ALA A 65 -9.29 -20.11 -13.16
N ALA A 66 -10.43 -19.48 -12.87
CA ALA A 66 -11.09 -19.59 -11.57
C ALA A 66 -11.69 -20.98 -11.32
N LEU A 67 -12.05 -21.72 -12.37
CA LEU A 67 -12.46 -23.13 -12.25
C LEU A 67 -11.25 -24.05 -12.06
N ASP A 68 -10.12 -23.73 -12.70
CA ASP A 68 -8.89 -24.51 -12.60
C ASP A 68 -8.19 -24.31 -11.24
N ASP A 69 -8.24 -23.09 -10.68
CA ASP A 69 -7.68 -22.74 -9.37
C ASP A 69 -8.67 -21.86 -8.55
N PRO A 70 -9.63 -22.48 -7.85
CA PRO A 70 -10.62 -21.76 -7.06
C PRO A 70 -10.02 -21.09 -5.80
N ASP A 71 -8.91 -21.63 -5.28
CA ASP A 71 -8.23 -21.07 -4.11
C ASP A 71 -7.56 -19.74 -4.46
N MET A 72 -6.98 -19.63 -5.66
CA MET A 72 -6.46 -18.37 -6.17
C MET A 72 -7.59 -17.37 -6.46
N ALA A 73 -8.68 -17.82 -7.09
CA ALA A 73 -9.83 -16.96 -7.37
C ALA A 73 -10.44 -16.36 -6.08
N ALA A 74 -10.50 -17.14 -5.00
CA ALA A 74 -10.99 -16.69 -3.71
C ALA A 74 -10.15 -15.56 -3.09
N GLN A 75 -8.84 -15.49 -3.38
CA GLN A 75 -7.98 -14.39 -2.91
C GLN A 75 -8.33 -13.04 -3.54
N PHE A 76 -8.93 -13.06 -4.74
CA PHE A 76 -9.47 -11.88 -5.41
C PHE A 76 -10.94 -11.63 -5.05
N GLY A 77 -11.46 -12.33 -4.04
CA GLY A 77 -12.84 -12.19 -3.57
C GLY A 77 -13.87 -12.87 -4.48
N HIS A 78 -13.43 -13.79 -5.35
CA HIS A 78 -14.31 -14.40 -6.33
C HIS A 78 -14.76 -15.80 -5.93
N GLY A 79 -16.07 -15.95 -5.68
CA GLY A 79 -16.71 -17.23 -5.45
C GLY A 79 -17.10 -17.95 -6.75
N PRO A 80 -17.31 -19.28 -6.72
CA PRO A 80 -17.59 -20.10 -7.91
C PRO A 80 -18.93 -19.80 -8.62
N MET A 81 -19.78 -18.93 -8.04
CA MET A 81 -21.07 -18.53 -8.57
C MET A 81 -21.20 -17.01 -8.74
N ASP A 82 -20.15 -16.26 -8.43
CA ASP A 82 -20.17 -14.81 -8.53
C ASP A 82 -19.86 -14.36 -9.96
N THR A 83 -20.40 -13.20 -10.34
CA THR A 83 -20.10 -12.57 -11.62
C THR A 83 -18.77 -11.82 -11.53
N MET A 84 -17.78 -12.21 -12.33
CA MET A 84 -16.45 -11.60 -12.31
C MET A 84 -16.46 -10.23 -12.99
N SER A 85 -15.97 -9.19 -12.31
CA SER A 85 -15.71 -7.91 -12.97
C SER A 85 -14.45 -8.01 -13.84
N LEU A 86 -14.35 -7.14 -14.85
CA LEU A 86 -13.18 -7.13 -15.75
C LEU A 86 -11.88 -6.83 -15.01
N SER A 87 -11.92 -5.98 -13.97
CA SER A 87 -10.73 -5.66 -13.17
C SER A 87 -10.26 -6.86 -12.36
N GLU A 88 -11.18 -7.64 -11.79
CA GLU A 88 -10.86 -8.87 -11.05
C GLU A 88 -10.33 -9.93 -12.00
N ALA A 89 -10.95 -10.09 -13.17
CA ALA A 89 -10.49 -10.99 -14.22
C ALA A 89 -9.06 -10.69 -14.65
N ALA A 90 -8.78 -9.43 -14.95
CA ALA A 90 -7.44 -9.00 -15.35
C ALA A 90 -6.41 -9.21 -14.22
N ALA A 91 -6.78 -8.91 -12.97
CA ALA A 91 -5.90 -9.11 -11.81
C ALA A 91 -5.60 -10.60 -11.54
N LEU A 92 -6.62 -11.46 -11.61
CA LEU A 92 -6.47 -12.91 -11.46
C LEU A 92 -5.54 -13.48 -12.53
N LEU A 93 -5.78 -13.13 -13.80
CA LEU A 93 -4.92 -13.59 -14.89
C LEU A 93 -3.49 -13.08 -14.71
N CYS A 94 -3.29 -11.82 -14.30
CA CYS A 94 -1.95 -11.28 -14.03
C CYS A 94 -1.22 -11.99 -12.89
N ALA A 95 -1.94 -12.59 -11.95
CA ALA A 95 -1.34 -13.32 -10.85
C ALA A 95 -0.98 -14.77 -11.21
N LEU A 96 -1.65 -15.33 -12.22
CA LEU A 96 -1.50 -16.72 -12.64
C LEU A 96 -0.57 -16.91 -13.85
N TYR A 97 -0.46 -15.90 -14.71
CA TYR A 97 0.19 -16.04 -16.00
C TYR A 97 1.25 -14.96 -16.25
N ASP A 98 2.28 -15.34 -17.02
CA ASP A 98 3.31 -14.43 -17.51
C ASP A 98 2.80 -13.49 -18.62
N THR A 99 3.53 -12.40 -18.87
CA THR A 99 3.13 -11.33 -19.80
C THR A 99 2.85 -11.79 -21.23
N ASP A 100 3.55 -12.82 -21.73
CA ASP A 100 3.33 -13.36 -23.07
C ASP A 100 1.97 -14.08 -23.18
N ALA A 101 1.62 -14.87 -22.17
CA ALA A 101 0.32 -15.51 -22.06
C ALA A 101 -0.80 -14.47 -21.87
N LEU A 102 -0.57 -13.43 -21.07
CA LEU A 102 -1.50 -12.31 -20.92
C LEU A 102 -1.81 -11.64 -22.27
N THR A 103 -0.80 -11.43 -23.10
CA THR A 103 -0.96 -10.85 -24.45
C THR A 103 -1.86 -11.70 -25.33
N THR A 104 -1.72 -13.03 -25.25
CA THR A 104 -2.57 -13.97 -25.99
C THR A 104 -4.03 -13.97 -25.49
N MET A 105 -4.23 -13.68 -24.20
CA MET A 105 -5.57 -13.61 -23.57
C MET A 105 -6.26 -12.25 -23.73
N GLY A 106 -5.64 -11.30 -24.45
CA GLY A 106 -6.21 -9.96 -24.69
C GLY A 106 -5.80 -8.91 -23.66
N LEU A 107 -4.69 -9.10 -22.93
CA LEU A 107 -4.13 -8.15 -21.97
C LEU A 107 -2.74 -7.69 -22.41
N ARG A 108 -2.52 -6.39 -22.52
CA ARG A 108 -1.21 -5.81 -22.85
C ARG A 108 -0.69 -4.94 -21.70
N LEU A 109 0.53 -5.20 -21.27
CA LEU A 109 1.21 -4.35 -20.28
C LEU A 109 1.96 -3.21 -20.99
N THR A 110 1.62 -1.96 -20.67
CA THR A 110 2.29 -0.75 -21.15
C THR A 110 3.08 -0.11 -20.02
N ARG A 111 4.39 0.08 -20.22
CA ARG A 111 5.26 0.65 -19.18
C ARG A 111 5.38 2.14 -19.34
N GLU A 112 4.73 2.89 -18.46
CA GLU A 112 4.90 4.33 -18.36
C GLU A 112 5.93 4.68 -17.29
N THR A 113 6.87 5.55 -17.64
CA THR A 113 7.85 6.01 -16.67
C THR A 113 7.62 7.47 -16.32
N THR A 114 7.01 7.70 -15.16
CA THR A 114 6.77 9.04 -14.65
C THR A 114 7.88 9.46 -13.69
N ARG A 115 8.60 10.52 -14.06
CA ARG A 115 9.59 11.14 -13.16
C ARG A 115 8.86 12.05 -12.18
N VAL A 116 8.78 11.67 -10.91
CA VAL A 116 8.33 12.58 -9.84
C VAL A 116 9.50 13.48 -9.45
N SER A 117 9.62 14.60 -10.15
CA SER A 117 10.57 15.66 -9.82
C SER A 117 9.90 16.67 -8.90
N ALA A 118 10.16 16.59 -7.60
CA ALA A 118 10.13 17.78 -6.78
C ALA A 118 11.48 18.49 -6.99
N SER A 119 11.44 19.69 -7.55
CA SER A 119 12.63 20.47 -7.92
C SER A 119 13.18 21.22 -6.71
N ASN A 120 14.42 20.93 -6.32
CA ASN A 120 15.52 21.92 -6.25
C ASN A 120 16.82 21.16 -5.96
N GLN A 121 17.84 21.32 -6.81
CA GLN A 121 19.15 20.66 -6.68
C GLN A 121 20.00 21.31 -5.57
N GLN A 122 19.47 21.45 -4.35
CA GLN A 122 20.24 21.91 -3.21
C GLN A 122 20.87 20.70 -2.52
N SER A 123 22.16 20.47 -2.77
CA SER A 123 22.97 19.46 -2.10
C SER A 123 23.42 19.90 -0.70
N GLU A 124 23.47 21.22 -0.46
CA GLU A 124 23.89 21.82 0.81
C GLU A 124 22.67 22.19 1.68
N PRO A 125 22.72 21.92 3.01
CA PRO A 125 21.63 22.26 3.92
C PRO A 125 21.47 23.79 4.05
N VAL A 126 20.26 24.28 3.87
CA VAL A 126 19.93 25.70 3.99
C VAL A 126 19.76 26.07 5.47
N SER A 127 20.50 27.08 5.94
CA SER A 127 20.31 27.64 7.27
C SER A 127 19.31 28.79 7.23
N LEU A 128 18.20 28.68 7.98
CA LEU A 128 17.23 29.75 8.15
C LEU A 128 17.52 30.50 9.46
N VAL A 129 17.78 31.81 9.37
CA VAL A 129 17.93 32.69 10.54
C VAL A 129 16.59 33.36 10.81
N ARG A 130 16.05 33.21 12.03
CA ARG A 130 14.86 33.95 12.47
C ARG A 130 15.24 35.41 12.75
N THR A 131 14.78 36.33 11.92
CA THR A 131 14.82 37.77 12.22
C THR A 131 13.58 38.15 13.02
N THR A 132 13.72 38.35 14.33
CA THR A 132 12.68 38.96 15.16
C THR A 132 12.88 40.48 15.19
N THR A 133 12.70 41.14 14.06
CA THR A 133 12.51 42.60 14.02
C THR A 133 11.02 42.86 13.88
N VAL A 134 10.34 42.97 15.02
CA VAL A 134 9.11 43.76 15.08
C VAL A 134 9.60 45.20 15.20
N GLU A 135 9.75 45.89 14.07
CA GLU A 135 9.90 47.34 14.09
C GLU A 135 8.57 47.91 14.60
N GLY A 136 8.55 48.27 15.88
CA GLY A 136 7.51 49.13 16.43
C GLY A 136 7.64 50.50 15.77
N HIS A 137 6.65 50.85 14.95
CA HIS A 137 6.47 52.20 14.46
C HIS A 137 5.73 52.98 15.56
N ASP A 138 6.33 54.09 15.99
CA ASP A 138 5.77 55.08 16.94
C ASP A 138 4.41 55.63 16.52
#